data_AF-A0A1E3BTE1-F1
#
_entry.id   AF-A0A1E3BTE1-F1
#
_cell.length_a   1.000
_cell.length_b   1.000
_cell.length_c   1.000
_cell.angle_alpha   90.00
_cell.angle_beta   90.00
_cell.angle_gamma   90.00
#
_symmetry.space_group_name_H-M   'P 1'
#
loop_
_entity.id
_entity.type
_entity.pdbx_description
1 polymer ?
#
loop_
_entity_poly.entity_id
_entity_poly.type
_entity_poly.pdbx_seq_one_letter_code
_entity_poly.pdbx_strand_id
1 'polypeptide(L)'
;MASQSGFPSSYDPSKYYDPEIQTVREPARTIFEEYSKIPNERIANHINEVVRLCGIDPLPMYRSIQILELDLHRMSIYPEILERVKFGDKFLDLGCALGQELRHLVHDGAPSTNLYGCDLTPDLINVGYDLFNDHATLQSQLSSPTYSTTSLI
;
A
#
# COMPACT_ATOMS: atom_id res chain seq x y z
N MET A 1 -14.42 30.03 23.57
CA MET A 1 -13.06 29.48 23.73
C MET A 1 -13.17 27.97 23.57
N ALA A 2 -12.76 27.43 22.43
CA ALA A 2 -12.84 25.99 22.16
C ALA A 2 -11.67 25.29 22.87
N SER A 3 -11.98 24.37 23.77
CA SER A 3 -11.00 23.50 24.45
C SER A 3 -10.42 22.51 23.43
N GLN A 4 -9.13 22.61 23.19
CA GLN A 4 -8.37 21.63 22.42
C GLN A 4 -8.46 20.27 23.12
N SER A 5 -9.09 19.28 22.46
CA SER A 5 -9.01 17.88 22.86
C SER A 5 -7.67 17.31 22.38
N GLY A 6 -6.60 17.60 23.13
CA GLY A 6 -5.29 16.99 22.92
C GLY A 6 -5.32 15.52 23.31
N PHE A 7 -4.89 14.64 22.41
CA PHE A 7 -4.59 13.25 22.73
C PHE A 7 -3.58 13.18 23.90
N PRO A 8 -3.69 12.20 24.81
CA PRO A 8 -2.78 12.10 25.95
C PRO A 8 -1.33 11.93 25.47
N SER A 9 -0.45 12.81 25.98
CA SER A 9 0.98 12.99 25.68
C SER A 9 1.89 11.79 26.01
N SER A 10 1.35 10.59 26.27
CA SER A 10 2.12 9.42 26.73
C SER A 10 2.36 8.36 25.66
N TYR A 11 1.91 8.58 24.41
CA TYR A 11 2.16 7.63 23.34
C TYR A 11 3.58 7.81 22.79
N ASP A 12 4.46 6.88 23.13
CA ASP A 12 5.81 6.76 22.56
C ASP A 12 5.84 5.55 21.61
N PRO A 13 5.72 5.76 20.28
CA PRO A 13 5.69 4.69 19.29
C PRO A 13 6.99 3.89 19.23
N SER A 14 8.12 4.47 19.65
CA SER A 14 9.43 3.81 19.61
C SER A 14 9.55 2.62 20.58
N LYS A 15 8.64 2.51 21.55
CA LYS A 15 8.57 1.37 22.48
C LYS A 15 7.98 0.11 21.87
N TYR A 16 7.27 0.24 20.75
CA TYR A 16 6.54 -0.87 20.12
C TYR A 16 7.11 -1.24 18.74
N TYR A 17 7.86 -0.33 18.10
CA TYR A 17 8.39 -0.51 16.76
C TYR A 17 9.79 0.08 16.62
N ASP A 18 10.66 -0.64 15.91
CA ASP A 18 11.95 -0.10 15.49
C ASP A 18 11.73 1.10 14.56
N PRO A 19 12.51 2.19 14.71
CA PRO A 19 12.31 3.41 13.95
C PRO A 19 12.68 3.27 12.47
N GLU A 20 13.46 2.24 12.11
CA GLU A 20 13.88 1.93 10.76
C GLU A 20 13.67 0.45 10.47
N ILE A 21 13.17 0.15 9.27
CA ILE A 21 13.03 -1.21 8.78
C ILE A 21 14.43 -1.75 8.51
N GLN A 22 14.80 -2.83 9.20
CA GLN A 22 16.08 -3.53 8.99
C GLN A 22 15.93 -4.73 8.06
N THR A 23 14.77 -5.40 8.09
CA THR A 23 14.49 -6.59 7.30
C THR A 23 13.04 -6.58 6.82
N VAL A 24 12.82 -7.10 5.61
CA VAL A 24 11.48 -7.29 5.04
C VAL A 24 11.20 -8.78 4.96
N ARG A 25 10.07 -9.20 5.53
CA ARG A 25 9.64 -10.60 5.57
C ARG A 25 8.84 -10.96 4.32
N GLU A 26 8.67 -12.26 4.11
CA GLU A 26 7.74 -12.75 3.10
C GLU A 26 6.29 -12.43 3.46
N PRO A 27 5.43 -12.20 2.45
CA PRO A 27 5.71 -12.26 1.00
C PRO A 27 6.22 -10.95 0.41
N ALA A 28 6.18 -9.85 1.19
CA ALA A 28 6.50 -8.53 0.69
C ALA A 28 7.92 -8.45 0.11
N ARG A 29 8.88 -9.17 0.70
CA ARG A 29 10.26 -9.29 0.19
C ARG A 29 10.28 -9.73 -1.26
N THR A 30 9.54 -10.79 -1.60
CA THR A 30 9.44 -11.32 -2.97
C THR A 30 8.80 -10.29 -3.91
N ILE A 31 7.77 -9.58 -3.48
CA ILE A 31 7.15 -8.53 -4.32
C ILE A 31 8.15 -7.39 -4.61
N PHE A 32 8.89 -6.92 -3.62
CA PHE A 32 9.91 -5.89 -3.86
C PHE A 32 11.03 -6.39 -4.79
N GLU A 33 11.48 -7.63 -4.60
CA GLU A 33 12.57 -8.21 -5.38
C GLU A 33 12.15 -8.53 -6.81
N GLU A 34 11.06 -9.28 -6.98
CA GLU A 34 10.63 -9.83 -8.26
C GLU A 34 9.73 -8.88 -9.04
N TYR A 35 8.78 -8.21 -8.40
CA TYR A 35 7.89 -7.27 -9.09
C TYR A 35 8.57 -5.91 -9.28
N SER A 36 9.08 -5.32 -8.19
CA SER A 36 9.63 -3.95 -8.21
C SER A 36 11.07 -3.88 -8.72
N LYS A 37 11.73 -5.04 -8.91
CA LYS A 37 13.12 -5.18 -9.36
C LYS A 37 14.14 -4.51 -8.43
N ILE A 38 13.87 -4.53 -7.12
CA ILE A 38 14.74 -3.96 -6.10
C ILE A 38 15.59 -5.08 -5.47
N PRO A 39 16.93 -5.05 -5.57
CA PRO A 39 17.79 -6.07 -4.97
C PRO A 39 17.52 -6.23 -3.48
N ASN A 40 17.53 -7.47 -2.97
CA ASN A 40 17.15 -7.79 -1.61
C ASN A 40 17.84 -6.91 -0.55
N GLU A 41 19.16 -6.71 -0.71
CA GLU A 41 19.99 -5.92 0.18
C GLU A 41 19.66 -4.42 0.19
N ARG A 42 18.90 -3.93 -0.80
CA ARG A 42 18.48 -2.54 -0.92
C ARG A 42 17.03 -2.31 -0.49
N ILE A 43 16.21 -3.35 -0.36
CA ILE A 43 14.77 -3.21 -0.08
C ILE A 43 14.53 -2.40 1.19
N ALA A 44 15.16 -2.76 2.30
CA ALA A 44 14.96 -2.08 3.58
C ALA A 44 15.32 -0.58 3.50
N ASN A 45 16.46 -0.27 2.88
CA ASN A 45 16.90 1.11 2.69
C ASN A 45 15.95 1.91 1.80
N HIS A 46 15.48 1.30 0.70
CA HIS A 46 14.50 1.90 -0.21
C HIS A 46 13.21 2.27 0.51
N ILE A 47 12.63 1.35 1.29
CA ILE A 47 11.40 1.61 2.04
C ILE A 47 11.62 2.74 3.04
N ASN A 48 12.72 2.71 3.79
CA ASN A 48 13.04 3.78 4.75
C ASN A 48 13.21 5.15 4.07
N GLU A 49 13.80 5.21 2.88
CA GLU A 49 13.95 6.44 2.11
C GLU A 49 12.60 6.99 1.64
N VAL A 50 11.76 6.15 1.03
CA VAL A 50 10.41 6.55 0.58
C VAL A 50 9.58 7.06 1.77
N VAL A 51 9.57 6.33 2.89
CA VAL A 51 8.85 6.76 4.10
C VAL A 51 9.33 8.12 4.62
N ARG A 52 10.64 8.37 4.61
CA ARG A 52 11.21 9.67 5.02
C ARG A 52 10.82 10.80 4.07
N LEU A 53 10.89 10.57 2.76
CA LEU A 53 10.62 11.60 1.74
C LEU A 53 9.15 12.01 1.70
N CYS A 54 8.25 11.06 1.91
CA CYS A 54 6.82 11.32 1.84
C CYS A 54 6.28 12.07 3.06
N GLY A 55 7.11 12.34 4.07
CA GLY A 55 6.69 13.10 5.27
C GLY A 55 5.51 12.44 5.99
N ILE A 56 5.34 11.13 5.82
CA ILE A 56 4.40 10.32 6.59
C ILE A 56 4.98 10.31 8.01
N ASP A 57 4.68 11.36 8.77
CA ASP A 57 4.99 11.45 10.18
C ASP A 57 4.44 10.16 10.84
N PRO A 58 5.13 9.61 11.85
CA PRO A 58 4.88 8.27 12.35
C PRO A 58 3.61 8.22 13.20
N LEU A 59 2.47 8.43 12.54
CA LEU A 59 1.21 8.00 13.05
C LEU A 59 1.31 6.46 13.23
N PRO A 60 0.97 5.92 14.42
CA PRO A 60 1.06 4.51 14.78
C PRO A 60 0.69 3.53 13.67
N MET A 61 -0.37 3.87 12.92
CA MET A 61 -0.96 3.08 11.86
C MET A 61 -0.04 2.91 10.64
N TYR A 62 0.80 3.89 10.33
CA TYR A 62 1.67 3.87 9.13
C TYR A 62 3.08 3.36 9.43
N ARG A 63 3.55 3.50 10.69
CA ARG A 63 4.88 3.00 11.10
C ARG A 63 4.90 1.52 11.45
N SER A 64 3.74 0.89 11.56
CA SER A 64 3.62 -0.53 11.87
C SER A 64 3.05 -1.31 10.69
N ILE A 65 3.97 -1.92 9.93
CA ILE A 65 3.81 -3.30 9.44
C ILE A 65 2.76 -3.55 8.31
N GLN A 66 1.72 -2.73 8.13
CA GLN A 66 0.66 -2.96 7.12
C GLN A 66 1.10 -2.72 5.67
N ILE A 67 2.15 -1.93 5.43
CA ILE A 67 2.78 -1.80 4.10
C ILE A 67 3.25 -3.17 3.57
N LEU A 68 3.58 -4.08 4.48
CA LEU A 68 4.20 -5.38 4.20
C LEU A 68 3.30 -6.57 4.53
N GLU A 69 2.14 -6.32 5.17
CA GLU A 69 1.12 -7.34 5.38
C GLU A 69 0.28 -7.45 4.11
N LEU A 70 0.59 -8.50 3.36
CA LEU A 70 -0.21 -8.96 2.22
C LEU A 70 -1.11 -10.06 2.77
N ASP A 71 -2.39 -9.82 2.95
CA ASP A 71 -3.34 -10.76 3.52
C ASP A 71 -4.19 -11.45 2.45
N LEU A 72 -4.46 -10.79 1.33
CA LEU A 72 -5.35 -11.30 0.29
C LEU A 72 -4.86 -12.67 -0.23
N HIS A 73 -3.56 -12.80 -0.50
CA HIS A 73 -2.96 -14.05 -0.98
C HIS A 73 -3.06 -15.23 -0.01
N ARG A 74 -3.30 -14.97 1.29
CA ARG A 74 -3.44 -15.99 2.34
C ARG A 74 -4.87 -16.50 2.45
N MET A 75 -5.83 -15.81 1.84
CA MET A 75 -7.24 -16.18 1.87
C MET A 75 -7.49 -17.41 1.00
N SER A 76 -8.34 -18.33 1.47
CA SER A 76 -8.68 -19.56 0.73
C SER A 76 -9.34 -19.30 -0.63
N ILE A 77 -9.97 -18.12 -0.80
CA ILE A 77 -10.63 -17.69 -2.04
C ILE A 77 -9.65 -17.08 -3.06
N TYR A 78 -8.41 -16.80 -2.67
CA TYR A 78 -7.44 -16.12 -3.54
C TYR A 78 -7.19 -16.81 -4.89
N PRO A 79 -7.03 -18.15 -4.98
CA PRO A 79 -6.83 -18.80 -6.26
C PRO A 79 -7.99 -18.56 -7.24
N GLU A 80 -9.23 -18.56 -6.74
CA GLU A 80 -10.43 -18.29 -7.55
C GLU A 80 -10.46 -16.83 -8.03
N ILE A 81 -10.11 -15.87 -7.16
CA ILE A 81 -9.99 -14.45 -7.52
C ILE A 81 -8.96 -14.28 -8.63
N LEU A 82 -7.75 -14.82 -8.44
CA LEU A 82 -6.65 -14.72 -9.40
C LEU A 82 -7.04 -15.32 -10.76
N GLU A 83 -7.66 -16.50 -10.75
CA GLU A 83 -8.13 -17.16 -11.97
C GLU A 83 -9.16 -16.31 -12.73
N ARG A 84 -10.19 -15.83 -12.04
CA ARG A 84 -11.22 -14.96 -12.64
C ARG A 84 -10.64 -13.72 -13.27
N VAL A 85 -9.73 -13.04 -12.58
CA VAL A 85 -9.09 -11.82 -13.09
C VAL A 85 -8.22 -12.12 -14.32
N LYS A 86 -7.53 -13.27 -14.34
CA LYS A 86 -6.79 -13.74 -15.52
C LYS A 86 -7.70 -14.00 -16.72
N PHE A 87 -8.93 -14.46 -16.49
CA PHE A 87 -9.93 -14.70 -17.53
C PHE A 87 -10.78 -13.49 -17.93
N GLY A 88 -10.49 -12.31 -17.37
CA GLY A 88 -11.07 -11.04 -17.82
C GLY A 88 -12.00 -10.34 -16.83
N ASP A 89 -12.30 -10.98 -15.69
CA ASP A 89 -13.08 -10.32 -14.63
C ASP A 89 -12.31 -9.14 -14.03
N LYS A 90 -13.05 -8.17 -13.51
CA LYS A 90 -12.48 -6.98 -12.88
C LYS A 90 -12.42 -7.16 -11.36
N PHE A 91 -11.33 -6.71 -10.76
CA PHE A 91 -11.13 -6.71 -9.30
C PHE A 91 -11.02 -5.29 -8.77
N LEU A 92 -11.70 -5.01 -7.67
CA LEU A 92 -11.69 -3.71 -7.01
C LEU A 92 -11.23 -3.88 -5.56
N ASP A 93 -10.16 -3.18 -5.20
CA ASP A 93 -9.66 -3.05 -3.84
C ASP A 93 -10.15 -1.72 -3.22
N LEU A 94 -10.96 -1.82 -2.17
CA LEU A 94 -11.54 -0.69 -1.46
C LEU A 94 -10.76 -0.41 -0.17
N GLY A 95 -10.16 0.76 -0.07
CA GLY A 95 -9.17 1.07 0.96
C GLY A 95 -7.80 0.52 0.58
N CYS A 96 -7.40 0.70 -0.69
CA CYS A 96 -6.21 0.05 -1.24
C CYS A 96 -4.89 0.58 -0.68
N ALA A 97 -4.91 1.69 0.09
CA ALA A 97 -3.72 2.35 0.63
C ALA A 97 -2.61 2.55 -0.44
N LEU A 98 -1.51 1.81 -0.32
CA LEU A 98 -0.36 1.88 -1.23
C LEU A 98 -0.55 1.01 -2.48
N GLY A 99 -1.62 0.21 -2.57
CA GLY A 99 -1.95 -0.70 -3.66
C GLY A 99 -1.11 -1.97 -3.66
N GLN A 100 -0.66 -2.44 -2.50
CA GLN A 100 0.24 -3.60 -2.38
C GLN A 100 -0.43 -4.92 -2.81
N GLU A 101 -1.72 -5.12 -2.51
CA GLU A 101 -2.45 -6.34 -2.88
C GLU A 101 -2.65 -6.45 -4.40
N LEU A 102 -2.91 -5.32 -5.05
CA LEU A 102 -3.02 -5.27 -6.51
C LEU A 102 -1.70 -5.66 -7.18
N ARG A 103 -0.56 -5.23 -6.63
CA ARG A 103 0.77 -5.58 -7.15
C ARG A 103 1.13 -7.03 -6.91
N HIS A 104 0.66 -7.63 -5.81
CA HIS A 104 0.74 -9.06 -5.60
C HIS A 104 -0.05 -9.84 -6.65
N LEU A 105 -1.29 -9.42 -6.94
CA LEU A 105 -2.08 -10.03 -8.02
C LEU A 105 -1.35 -9.94 -9.38
N VAL A 106 -0.74 -8.78 -9.70
CA VAL A 106 0.04 -8.63 -10.93
C VAL A 106 1.26 -9.55 -10.95
N HIS A 107 1.99 -9.62 -9.84
CA HIS A 107 3.13 -10.53 -9.68
C HIS A 107 2.71 -11.99 -9.96
N ASP A 108 1.54 -12.40 -9.48
CA ASP A 108 1.00 -13.75 -9.69
C ASP A 108 0.37 -13.94 -11.08
N GLY A 109 0.44 -12.93 -11.95
CA GLY A 109 0.08 -12.99 -13.35
C GLY A 109 -1.31 -12.43 -13.70
N ALA A 110 -1.96 -11.70 -12.79
CA ALA A 110 -3.17 -10.95 -13.13
C ALA A 110 -2.84 -9.78 -14.09
N PRO A 111 -3.62 -9.57 -15.16
CA PRO A 111 -3.46 -8.38 -16.00
C PRO A 111 -3.78 -7.11 -15.19
N SER A 112 -2.82 -6.18 -15.07
CA SER A 112 -3.02 -4.94 -14.31
C SER A 112 -4.17 -4.07 -14.85
N THR A 113 -4.49 -4.16 -16.13
CA THR A 113 -5.66 -3.50 -16.76
C THR A 113 -7.02 -4.02 -16.26
N ASN A 114 -7.04 -5.12 -15.50
CA ASN A 114 -8.24 -5.65 -14.85
C ASN A 114 -8.37 -5.25 -13.38
N LEU A 115 -7.39 -4.51 -12.84
CA LEU A 115 -7.29 -4.18 -11.44
C LEU A 115 -7.61 -2.71 -11.18
N TYR A 116 -8.40 -2.47 -10.14
CA TYR A 116 -8.85 -1.16 -9.71
C TYR A 116 -8.59 -1.01 -8.22
N GLY A 117 -8.13 0.16 -7.80
CA GLY A 117 -7.91 0.50 -6.40
C GLY A 117 -8.53 1.85 -6.08
N CYS A 118 -9.07 1.95 -4.86
CA CYS A 118 -9.65 3.18 -4.36
C CYS A 118 -9.21 3.43 -2.92
N ASP A 119 -8.70 4.62 -2.62
CA ASP A 119 -8.41 5.05 -1.25
C ASP A 119 -8.78 6.52 -1.03
N LEU A 120 -9.17 6.88 0.20
CA LEU A 120 -9.49 8.26 0.57
C LEU A 120 -8.26 9.18 0.60
N THR A 121 -7.07 8.60 0.72
CA THR A 121 -5.82 9.35 0.86
C THR A 121 -5.02 9.26 -0.44
N PRO A 122 -5.13 10.25 -1.36
CA PRO A 122 -4.46 10.19 -2.67
C PRO A 122 -2.93 10.13 -2.54
N ASP A 123 -2.37 10.71 -1.48
CA ASP A 123 -0.93 10.67 -1.25
C ASP A 123 -0.43 9.23 -1.05
N LEU A 124 -1.21 8.34 -0.44
CA LEU A 124 -0.84 6.92 -0.30
C LEU A 124 -0.68 6.24 -1.65
N ILE A 125 -1.55 6.55 -2.60
CA ILE A 125 -1.46 6.00 -3.96
C ILE A 125 -0.16 6.45 -4.62
N ASN A 126 0.19 7.73 -4.50
CA ASN A 126 1.44 8.29 -5.04
C ASN A 126 2.68 7.64 -4.39
N VAL A 127 2.68 7.53 -3.05
CA VAL A 127 3.73 6.83 -2.30
C VAL A 127 3.85 5.38 -2.76
N GLY A 128 2.72 4.71 -3.03
CA GLY A 128 2.71 3.35 -3.57
C GLY A 128 3.50 3.24 -4.86
N TYR A 129 3.34 4.17 -5.80
CA TYR A 129 4.10 4.15 -7.04
C TYR A 129 5.60 4.33 -6.85
N ASP A 130 6.02 5.21 -5.92
CA ASP A 130 7.43 5.39 -5.56
C ASP A 130 7.99 4.15 -4.86
N LEU A 131 7.19 3.57 -3.96
CA LEU A 131 7.55 2.40 -3.17
C LEU A 131 7.80 1.16 -4.05
N PHE A 132 6.96 0.92 -5.05
CA PHE A 132 7.05 -0.24 -5.93
C PHE A 132 7.72 0.03 -7.29
N ASN A 133 8.20 1.26 -7.51
CA ASN A 133 8.95 1.66 -8.70
C ASN A 133 8.23 1.34 -10.04
N ASP A 134 6.93 1.64 -10.10
CA ASP A 134 6.05 1.13 -11.17
C ASP A 134 5.16 2.19 -11.83
N HIS A 135 5.49 3.48 -11.67
CA HIS A 135 4.83 4.60 -12.36
C HIS A 135 4.63 4.38 -13.86
N ALA A 136 5.57 3.71 -14.52
CA ALA A 136 5.54 3.47 -15.96
C ALA A 136 5.00 2.08 -16.36
N THR A 137 4.80 1.17 -15.42
CA THR A 137 4.55 -0.25 -15.71
C THR A 137 3.19 -0.74 -15.18
N LEU A 138 2.68 -0.17 -14.09
CA LEU A 138 1.37 -0.50 -13.55
C LEU A 138 0.26 0.17 -14.37
N GLN A 139 -0.61 -0.63 -14.98
CA GLN A 139 -1.76 -0.16 -15.78
C GLN A 139 -3.09 -0.19 -15.00
N SER A 140 -3.04 -0.52 -13.72
CA SER A 140 -4.21 -0.51 -12.83
C SER A 140 -4.74 0.90 -12.65
N GLN A 141 -6.04 1.03 -12.44
CA GLN A 141 -6.66 2.33 -12.17
C GLN A 141 -6.74 2.53 -10.66
N LEU A 142 -5.81 3.33 -10.13
CA LEU A 142 -5.80 3.74 -8.72
C LEU A 142 -6.38 5.15 -8.63
N SER A 143 -7.38 5.34 -7.78
CA SER A 143 -8.08 6.62 -7.67
C SER A 143 -8.41 6.96 -6.23
N SER A 144 -8.60 8.25 -5.96
CA SER A 144 -9.22 8.71 -4.73
C SER A 144 -10.59 9.29 -5.04
N PRO A 145 -11.65 8.98 -4.26
CA PRO A 145 -12.96 9.54 -4.53
C PRO A 145 -12.92 11.05 -4.32
N THR A 146 -13.30 11.79 -5.36
CA THR A 146 -13.48 13.23 -5.25
C THR A 146 -14.86 13.50 -4.68
N TYR A 147 -14.93 14.08 -3.49
CA TYR A 147 -16.20 14.59 -2.96
C TYR A 147 -16.53 15.90 -3.69
N SER A 148 -17.38 15.83 -4.73
CA SER A 148 -18.00 17.04 -5.26
C SER A 148 -18.94 17.58 -4.18
N THR A 149 -18.60 18.74 -3.62
CA THR A 149 -19.51 19.52 -2.77
C THR A 149 -20.58 20.16 -3.65
N THR A 150 -21.36 19.35 -4.38
CA THR A 150 -22.62 19.85 -4.93
C THR A 150 -23.57 19.92 -3.76
N SER A 151 -23.62 21.09 -3.12
CA SER A 151 -24.65 21.42 -2.14
C SER A 151 -25.99 21.04 -2.73
N LEU A 152 -26.64 20.01 -2.18
CA LEU A 152 -28.05 19.81 -2.40
C LEU A 152 -28.74 20.99 -1.73
N ILE A 153 -29.30 21.83 -2.62
CA ILE A 153 -30.22 22.94 -2.40
C ILE A 153 -31.25 22.64 -1.32
#